data_AF-A0A9X5X5B2-F1
#
_entry.id   AF-A0A9X5X5B2-F1
#
_cell.length_a   1.000
_cell.length_b   1.000
_cell.length_c   1.000
_cell.angle_alpha   90.00
_cell.angle_beta   90.00
_cell.angle_gamma   90.00
#
_symmetry.space_group_name_H-M   'P 1'
#
loop_
_entity.id
_entity.type
_entity.pdbx_description
1 polymer ?
#
loop_
_entity_poly.entity_id
_entity_poly.type
_entity_poly.pdbx_seq_one_letter_code
_entity_poly.pdbx_strand_id
1 'polypeptide(L)' 'ITVVESGSGTLEVDGAKSEQIGELAAQHQIVLHELSPQQASLEEAFMQLTAESVEYHAHTDAPPQQWGGGWNKET' A
#
# COMPACT_ATOMS: atom_id res chain seq x y z
N ILE A 1 -6.48 -3.84 -19.66
CA ILE A 1 -7.57 -4.60 -19.00
C ILE A 1 -7.06 -6.03 -18.84
N THR A 2 -6.97 -6.51 -17.61
CA THR A 2 -6.66 -7.91 -17.30
C THR A 2 -7.88 -8.54 -16.66
N VAL A 3 -8.14 -9.79 -16.99
CA VAL A 3 -9.27 -10.55 -16.45
C VAL A 3 -8.73 -11.87 -15.93
N VAL A 4 -9.03 -12.18 -14.68
CA VAL A 4 -8.66 -13.44 -14.04
C VAL A 4 -9.89 -14.10 -13.43
N GLU A 5 -9.92 -15.44 -13.45
CA GLU A 5 -10.97 -16.19 -12.77
C GLU A 5 -10.63 -16.33 -11.29
N SER A 6 -11.53 -15.90 -10.41
CA SER A 6 -11.36 -15.93 -8.95
C SER A 6 -12.10 -17.10 -8.29
N GLY A 7 -12.57 -18.06 -9.10
CA GLY A 7 -13.30 -19.26 -8.67
C GLY A 7 -14.81 -19.06 -8.65
N SER A 8 -15.57 -20.16 -8.55
CA SER A 8 -17.05 -20.13 -8.47
C SER A 8 -17.77 -19.38 -9.61
N GLY A 9 -17.12 -19.23 -10.77
CA GLY A 9 -17.66 -18.46 -11.90
C GLY A 9 -17.54 -16.94 -11.75
N THR A 10 -16.75 -16.45 -10.80
CA THR A 10 -16.46 -15.02 -10.62
C THR A 10 -15.23 -14.60 -11.42
N LEU A 11 -15.27 -13.35 -11.90
CA LEU A 11 -14.18 -12.73 -12.64
C LEU A 11 -13.70 -11.50 -11.88
N GLU A 12 -12.39 -11.39 -11.72
CA GLU A 12 -11.72 -10.16 -11.31
C GLU A 12 -11.19 -9.44 -12.54
N VAL A 13 -11.44 -8.13 -12.61
CA VAL A 13 -11.13 -7.29 -13.76
C VAL A 13 -10.35 -6.07 -13.30
N ASP A 14 -9.11 -5.94 -13.76
CA ASP A 14 -8.30 -4.74 -13.54
C ASP A 14 -8.23 -3.85 -14.77
N GLY A 15 -8.07 -2.55 -14.52
CA GLY A 15 -7.89 -1.54 -15.57
C GLY A 15 -9.18 -1.16 -16.29
N ALA A 16 -10.34 -1.43 -15.70
CA ALA A 16 -11.64 -0.94 -16.13
C ALA A 16 -12.44 -0.46 -14.90
N LYS A 17 -13.25 0.60 -15.06
CA LYS A 17 -14.15 1.03 -13.99
C LYS A 17 -15.41 0.15 -13.96
N SER A 18 -15.98 -0.05 -12.78
CA SER A 18 -17.19 -0.86 -12.61
C SER A 18 -18.36 -0.37 -13.48
N GLU A 19 -18.54 0.95 -13.66
CA GLU A 19 -19.60 1.50 -14.50
C GLU A 19 -19.48 1.03 -15.95
N GLN A 20 -18.26 0.99 -16.49
CA GLN A 20 -18.00 0.54 -17.86
C GLN A 20 -18.34 -0.95 -18.04
N ILE A 21 -18.06 -1.77 -17.03
CA ILE A 21 -18.40 -3.19 -17.03
C ILE A 21 -19.92 -3.39 -16.95
N GLY A 22 -20.61 -2.63 -16.10
CA GLY A 22 -22.07 -2.67 -15.99
C GLY A 22 -22.77 -2.24 -17.29
N GLU A 23 -22.31 -1.16 -17.90
CA GLU A 23 -22.81 -0.68 -19.20
C GLU A 23 -22.59 -1.72 -20.31
N LEU A 24 -21.41 -2.34 -20.36
CA LEU A 24 -21.09 -3.39 -21.33
C LEU A 24 -22.00 -4.62 -21.14
N ALA A 25 -22.20 -5.06 -19.89
CA ALA A 25 -23.09 -6.18 -19.60
C ALA A 25 -24.53 -5.88 -20.03
N ALA A 26 -25.03 -4.66 -19.76
CA ALA A 26 -26.36 -4.23 -20.18
C ALA A 26 -26.53 -4.21 -21.71
N GLN A 27 -25.54 -3.68 -22.45
CA GLN A 27 -25.54 -3.67 -23.92
C GLN A 27 -25.63 -5.07 -24.52
N HIS A 28 -25.00 -6.05 -23.86
CA HIS A 28 -25.01 -7.45 -24.29
C HIS A 28 -26.11 -8.29 -23.64
N GLN A 29 -27.03 -7.67 -22.88
CA GLN A 29 -28.11 -8.35 -22.15
C GLN A 29 -27.62 -9.46 -21.21
N ILE A 30 -26.42 -9.26 -20.63
CA ILE A 30 -25.83 -10.17 -19.64
C ILE A 30 -26.27 -9.69 -18.25
N VAL A 31 -26.91 -10.59 -17.49
CA VAL A 31 -27.30 -10.31 -16.12
C VAL A 31 -26.09 -10.46 -15.21
N LEU A 32 -25.72 -9.38 -14.53
CA LEU A 32 -24.77 -9.42 -13.42
C LEU A 32 -25.56 -9.64 -12.13
N HIS A 33 -25.33 -10.78 -11.46
CA HIS A 33 -25.91 -11.03 -10.14
C HIS A 33 -25.27 -10.15 -9.07
N GLU A 34 -23.99 -9.81 -9.23
CA GLU A 34 -23.24 -8.92 -8.38
C GLU A 34 -22.19 -8.18 -9.21
N LEU A 35 -21.93 -6.93 -8.87
CA LEU A 35 -20.81 -6.15 -9.41
C LEU A 35 -20.27 -5.25 -8.30
N SER A 36 -19.12 -5.64 -7.76
CA SER A 36 -18.52 -5.01 -6.58
C SER A 36 -17.21 -4.33 -6.95
N PRO A 37 -17.11 -2.98 -6.88
CA PRO A 37 -15.85 -2.28 -7.13
C PRO A 37 -14.81 -2.69 -6.10
N GLN A 38 -13.65 -3.14 -6.56
CA GLN A 38 -12.50 -3.42 -5.70
C GLN A 38 -11.64 -2.15 -5.62
N GLN A 39 -11.45 -1.64 -4.41
CA GLN A 39 -10.55 -0.53 -4.12
C GLN A 39 -9.45 -1.04 -3.21
N ALA A 40 -8.21 -0.61 -3.45
CA ALA A 40 -7.11 -0.88 -2.53
C ALA A 40 -7.48 -0.32 -1.14
N SER A 41 -7.13 -1.07 -0.10
CA SER A 41 -7.32 -0.57 1.25
C SER A 41 -6.45 0.67 1.50
N LEU A 42 -6.90 1.56 2.39
CA LEU A 42 -6.10 2.72 2.80
C LEU A 42 -4.76 2.27 3.41
N GLU A 43 -4.79 1.14 4.14
CA GLU A 43 -3.60 0.53 4.71
C GLU A 43 -2.63 0.05 3.63
N GLU A 44 -3.10 -0.64 2.57
CA GLU A 44 -2.25 -1.01 1.44
C GLU A 44 -1.67 0.21 0.73
N ALA A 45 -2.47 1.25 0.50
CA ALA A 45 -1.98 2.49 -0.09
C ALA A 45 -0.89 3.15 0.77
N PHE A 46 -1.07 3.13 2.09
CA PHE A 46 -0.09 3.64 3.05
C PHE A 46 1.19 2.78 3.09
N MET A 47 1.05 1.45 3.08
CA MET A 47 2.18 0.53 3.06
C MET A 47 2.99 0.67 1.77
N GLN A 48 2.33 0.80 0.61
CA GLN A 48 3.01 1.07 -0.66
C GLN A 48 3.77 2.41 -0.63
N LEU A 49 3.17 3.47 -0.07
CA LEU A 49 3.80 4.79 0.00
C LEU A 49 5.01 4.82 0.96
N THR A 50 4.96 4.07 2.06
CA THR A 50 6.05 4.02 3.06
C THR A 50 7.10 2.97 2.76
N ALA A 51 6.79 1.95 1.94
CA ALA A 51 7.75 0.95 1.46
C ALA A 51 8.94 1.59 0.73
N GLU A 52 8.77 2.76 0.12
CA GLU A 52 9.83 3.51 -0.56
C GLU A 52 10.60 4.49 0.34
N SER A 53 10.20 4.67 1.61
CA SER A 53 10.69 5.77 2.48
C SER A 53 11.60 5.34 3.64
N VAL A 54 12.33 4.23 3.53
CA VAL A 54 13.31 3.82 4.57
C VAL A 54 14.74 4.17 4.13
N GLU A 55 15.09 5.46 4.22
CA GLU A 55 16.48 5.90 4.27
C GLU A 55 16.90 6.09 5.72
N TYR A 56 17.58 5.09 6.28
CA TYR A 56 18.11 5.13 7.65
C TYR A 56 19.43 5.90 7.68
N HIS A 57 19.39 7.21 7.91
CA HIS A 57 20.59 7.98 8.25
C HIS A 57 20.88 7.90 9.75
N ALA A 58 21.45 6.77 10.19
CA ALA A 58 22.28 6.76 11.39
C ALA A 58 23.63 7.38 11.03
N HIS A 59 23.73 8.72 11.12
CA HIS A 59 25.05 9.35 11.20
C HIS A 59 25.69 8.94 12.52
N THR A 60 26.48 7.87 12.47
CA THR A 60 27.64 7.69 13.33
C THR A 60 28.60 8.83 13.05
N ASP A 61 28.38 9.96 13.70
CA ASP A 61 29.40 10.96 14.00
C ASP A 61 28.98 11.68 15.29
N ALA A 62 28.67 10.89 16.31
CA ALA A 62 28.91 11.34 17.67
C ALA A 62 30.43 11.27 17.86
N PRO A 63 31.16 12.41 18.00
CA PRO A 63 32.49 12.33 18.60
C PRO A 63 32.32 11.66 19.96
N PRO A 64 33.27 10.82 20.43
CA PRO A 64 33.14 10.18 21.73
C PRO A 64 33.02 11.28 22.78
N GLN A 65 31.80 11.53 23.21
CA GLN A 65 31.50 12.44 24.29
C GLN A 65 32.02 11.71 25.53
N GLN A 66 33.22 12.11 25.94
CA GLN A 66 33.90 11.68 27.15
C GLN A 66 33.12 12.15 28.39
N TRP A 67 31.99 11.49 28.66
CA TRP A 67 31.25 11.62 29.91
C TRP A 67 32.03 10.88 30.99
N GLY A 68 32.92 11.58 31.69
CA GLY A 68 33.64 11.01 32.84
C GLY A 68 34.92 11.71 33.30
N GLY A 69 35.17 12.97 32.94
CA GLY A 69 36.47 13.62 33.19
C GLY A 69 36.50 14.76 34.21
N GLY A 70 35.52 14.90 35.11
CA GLY A 70 35.37 16.14 35.89
C GLY A 70 34.85 16.07 37.32
N TRP A 71 34.65 14.89 37.91
CA TRP A 71 34.27 14.78 39.32
C TRP A 71 35.52 14.48 40.16
N ASN A 72 36.37 15.48 40.43
CA ASN A 72 37.36 15.48 41.53
C ASN A 72 38.14 16.81 41.59
N LYS A 73 37.47 17.88 42.03
CA LYS A 73 38.02 19.00 42.82
C LYS A 73 36.81 19.44 43.67
N GLU A 74 36.77 19.19 44.96
CA GLU A 74 37.50 19.93 45.98
C GLU A 74 37.55 19.14 47.29
N THR A 75 38.72 19.25 47.95
CA THR A 75 39.00 19.04 49.37
C THR A 75 38.14 19.91 50.29
#